data_AF-A0A1M5QM09-F1
#
_entry.id   AF-A0A1M5QM09-F1
#
_cell.length_a   1.000
_cell.length_b   1.000
_cell.length_c   1.000
_cell.angle_alpha   90.00
_cell.angle_beta   90.00
_cell.angle_gamma   90.00
#
_symmetry.space_group_name_H-M   'P 1'
#
loop_
_entity.id
_entity.type
_entity.pdbx_description
1 polymer ?
#
loop_
_entity_poly.entity_id
_entity_poly.type
_entity_poly.pdbx_seq_one_letter_code
_entity_poly.pdbx_strand_id
1 'polypeptide(L)'
;MKLNRIAFQYVNKSKDSIEIWLSLAPGTENISFPDIQPEKHQEHPFLGKLYYFNVPSKKKLTYKAVYQPTTNLSLSKEERDYFLRHSELIQVNKETRTMAEKITEGCVHKEEKIKAIFNYVRDNFKYSSRIKERGIQYCITNKIGDCGELSAVVASYCRSLGIPCRIMVGAFRGRFQPHAWNEVYSEDNGWVPIDVSVAMYTFFRYPLRNIGATVRWGAFSKKERYFGEIEDGRIVFSIDPERKLYPTYNDRTPVNDTTVYIVGNGKLAWGYESIHGAAPYMQPIYPCLNDTYETIKTKDLLGTFHVKSNNPIDYYSYQVKIFSFILAVFFVYLDLIISFFNISIPITMIIHGGTSLLLGTFSILTFIRREFNFPILILCVLFMFSTISTIYQFMSAI
;
A
#
# COMPACT_ATOMS: atom_id res chain seq x y z
N MET A 1 -10.25 -2.39 -17.48
CA MET A 1 -9.55 -2.20 -16.18
C MET A 1 -9.28 -3.57 -15.54
N LYS A 2 -8.20 -3.72 -14.77
CA LYS A 2 -7.81 -5.00 -14.16
C LYS A 2 -8.60 -5.22 -12.86
N LEU A 3 -9.44 -6.25 -12.84
CA LEU A 3 -10.17 -6.70 -11.65
C LEU A 3 -9.22 -7.41 -10.68
N ASN A 4 -9.34 -7.12 -9.38
CA ASN A 4 -8.50 -7.74 -8.34
C ASN A 4 -9.37 -8.45 -7.31
N ARG A 5 -9.03 -9.70 -6.98
CA ARG A 5 -9.67 -10.47 -5.92
C ARG A 5 -9.08 -10.11 -4.57
N ILE A 6 -9.95 -9.92 -3.60
CA ILE A 6 -9.65 -9.69 -2.20
C ILE A 6 -10.06 -10.94 -1.43
N ALA A 7 -9.17 -11.43 -0.57
CA ALA A 7 -9.50 -12.40 0.45
C ALA A 7 -9.01 -11.87 1.79
N PHE A 8 -9.91 -11.72 2.75
CA PHE A 8 -9.64 -11.19 4.08
C PHE A 8 -10.06 -12.18 5.16
N GLN A 9 -9.34 -12.15 6.27
CA GLN A 9 -9.65 -12.92 7.47
C GLN A 9 -9.30 -12.12 8.74
N TYR A 10 -10.23 -12.11 9.67
CA TYR A 10 -10.06 -11.69 11.05
C TYR A 10 -10.42 -12.86 11.99
N VAL A 11 -9.76 -12.95 13.14
CA VAL A 11 -10.05 -13.96 14.17
C VAL A 11 -10.20 -13.24 15.50
N ASN A 12 -11.40 -13.33 16.10
CA ASN A 12 -11.60 -12.87 17.47
C ASN A 12 -10.90 -13.86 18.41
N LYS A 13 -9.89 -13.38 19.14
CA LYS A 13 -9.14 -14.20 20.11
C LYS A 13 -9.59 -13.96 21.54
N SER A 14 -10.47 -13.00 21.78
CA SER A 14 -10.97 -12.69 23.12
C SER A 14 -11.92 -13.76 23.64
N LYS A 15 -12.34 -13.60 24.90
CA LYS A 15 -13.37 -14.43 25.53
C LYS A 15 -14.78 -13.96 25.17
N ASP A 16 -14.94 -12.68 24.86
CA ASP A 16 -16.23 -12.07 24.50
C ASP A 16 -16.35 -11.83 23.01
N SER A 17 -17.45 -11.22 22.58
CA SER A 17 -17.62 -10.79 21.20
C SER A 17 -16.88 -9.48 20.93
N ILE A 18 -16.49 -9.28 19.67
CA ILE A 18 -15.79 -8.08 19.21
C ILE A 18 -16.61 -7.41 18.12
N GLU A 19 -16.89 -6.13 18.32
CA GLU A 19 -17.56 -5.30 17.34
C GLU A 19 -16.56 -4.90 16.24
N ILE A 20 -16.95 -5.07 14.97
CA ILE A 20 -16.10 -4.78 13.83
C ILE A 20 -16.87 -4.02 12.78
N TRP A 21 -16.30 -2.90 12.36
CA TRP A 21 -16.74 -2.17 11.18
C TRP A 21 -15.82 -2.48 10.02
N LEU A 22 -16.39 -2.77 8.85
CA LEU A 22 -15.66 -3.17 7.65
C LEU A 22 -16.04 -2.26 6.49
N SER A 23 -15.05 -1.58 5.92
CA SER A 23 -15.24 -0.65 4.80
C SER A 23 -15.00 -1.38 3.49
N LEU A 24 -15.89 -1.15 2.53
CA LEU A 24 -15.72 -1.50 1.13
C LEU A 24 -15.86 -0.24 0.27
N ALA A 25 -14.80 0.11 -0.46
CA ALA A 25 -14.80 1.26 -1.35
C ALA A 25 -15.74 1.05 -2.56
N PRO A 26 -16.20 2.14 -3.20
CA PRO A 26 -16.90 2.05 -4.49
C PRO A 26 -16.12 1.20 -5.51
N GLY A 27 -16.84 0.44 -6.34
CA GLY A 27 -16.23 -0.54 -7.27
C GLY A 27 -15.87 -1.88 -6.64
N THR A 28 -16.21 -2.10 -5.36
CA THR A 28 -16.13 -3.43 -4.74
C THR A 28 -17.40 -4.23 -5.00
N GLU A 29 -17.26 -5.37 -5.67
CA GLU A 29 -18.34 -6.22 -6.17
C GLU A 29 -18.12 -7.69 -5.76
N ASN A 30 -19.10 -8.56 -6.05
CA ASN A 30 -19.05 -9.99 -5.74
C ASN A 30 -18.69 -10.28 -4.28
N ILE A 31 -19.30 -9.51 -3.37
CA ILE A 31 -19.03 -9.55 -1.95
C ILE A 31 -19.64 -10.81 -1.36
N SER A 32 -18.84 -11.56 -0.60
CA SER A 32 -19.28 -12.77 0.09
C SER A 32 -18.71 -12.80 1.50
N PHE A 33 -19.57 -13.11 2.47
CA PHE A 33 -19.24 -13.35 3.87
C PHE A 33 -19.57 -14.81 4.23
N PRO A 34 -18.63 -15.76 4.09
CA PRO A 34 -18.93 -17.18 4.27
C PRO A 34 -19.20 -17.59 5.72
N ASP A 35 -18.57 -16.92 6.70
CA ASP A 35 -18.58 -17.39 8.09
C ASP A 35 -19.59 -16.64 8.98
N ILE A 36 -19.71 -15.32 8.83
CA ILE A 36 -20.54 -14.46 9.69
C ILE A 36 -21.21 -13.41 8.78
N GLN A 37 -22.54 -13.31 8.84
CA GLN A 37 -23.27 -12.26 8.11
C GLN A 37 -23.20 -10.92 8.86
N PRO A 38 -23.20 -9.79 8.13
CA PRO A 38 -23.27 -8.47 8.75
C PRO A 38 -24.62 -8.30 9.46
N GLU A 39 -24.61 -7.73 10.65
CA GLU A 39 -25.85 -7.41 11.37
C GLU A 39 -26.50 -6.14 10.83
N LYS A 40 -25.67 -5.17 10.44
CA LYS A 40 -26.09 -3.86 9.92
C LYS A 40 -25.17 -3.41 8.81
N HIS A 41 -25.66 -2.55 7.95
CA HIS A 41 -24.85 -1.91 6.92
C HIS A 41 -25.35 -0.49 6.62
N GLN A 42 -24.46 0.33 6.10
CA GLN A 42 -24.75 1.66 5.59
C GLN A 42 -24.04 1.85 4.25
N GLU A 43 -24.68 2.56 3.33
CA GLU A 43 -24.07 2.99 2.07
C GLU A 43 -23.86 4.49 2.09
N HIS A 44 -22.71 4.91 1.58
CA HIS A 44 -22.34 6.31 1.45
C HIS A 44 -22.14 6.63 -0.03
N PRO A 45 -22.70 7.74 -0.57
CA PRO A 45 -22.70 8.03 -2.01
C PRO A 45 -21.33 7.89 -2.69
N PHE A 46 -20.26 8.35 -2.04
CA PHE A 46 -18.90 8.32 -2.58
C PHE A 46 -17.84 7.61 -1.70
N LEU A 47 -18.20 7.09 -0.51
CA LEU A 47 -17.28 6.31 0.35
C LEU A 47 -17.56 4.81 0.31
N GLY A 48 -18.61 4.39 -0.41
CA GLY A 48 -19.00 2.99 -0.55
C GLY A 48 -19.70 2.44 0.69
N LYS A 49 -19.60 1.14 0.92
CA LYS A 49 -20.37 0.41 1.93
C LYS A 49 -19.60 0.26 3.24
N LEU A 50 -20.31 0.37 4.35
CA LEU A 50 -19.82 0.07 5.69
C LEU A 50 -20.67 -1.05 6.27
N TYR A 51 -20.04 -2.15 6.67
CA TYR A 51 -20.71 -3.27 7.32
C TYR A 51 -20.32 -3.35 8.79
N TYR A 52 -21.28 -3.67 9.64
CA TYR A 52 -21.07 -3.91 11.05
C TYR A 52 -21.28 -5.39 11.38
N PHE A 53 -20.37 -5.93 12.18
CA PHE A 53 -20.38 -7.30 12.65
C PHE A 53 -20.17 -7.34 14.16
N ASN A 54 -20.89 -8.22 14.83
CA ASN A 54 -20.55 -8.67 16.17
C ASN A 54 -19.90 -10.05 16.07
N VAL A 55 -18.58 -10.12 16.13
CA VAL A 55 -17.83 -11.38 15.89
C VAL A 55 -17.73 -12.16 17.21
N PRO A 56 -18.35 -13.34 17.33
CA PRO A 56 -18.34 -14.08 18.59
C PRO A 56 -16.93 -14.57 18.99
N SER A 57 -16.80 -14.90 20.27
CA SER A 57 -15.59 -15.46 20.86
C SER A 57 -15.02 -16.62 20.05
N LYS A 58 -13.71 -16.57 19.77
CA LYS A 58 -12.96 -17.60 19.02
C LYS A 58 -13.45 -17.86 17.59
N LYS A 59 -14.36 -17.05 17.05
CA LYS A 59 -14.83 -17.16 15.66
C LYS A 59 -13.97 -16.31 14.72
N LYS A 60 -14.07 -16.65 13.44
CA LYS A 60 -13.41 -15.92 12.35
C LYS A 60 -14.44 -15.18 11.52
N LEU A 61 -14.08 -13.98 11.08
CA LEU A 61 -14.78 -13.23 10.05
C LEU A 61 -13.94 -13.32 8.78
N THR A 62 -14.50 -13.83 7.70
CA THR A 62 -13.87 -13.79 6.37
C THR A 62 -14.73 -13.03 5.39
N TYR A 63 -14.08 -12.32 4.48
CA TYR A 63 -14.77 -11.80 3.30
C TYR A 63 -13.95 -12.03 2.04
N LYS A 64 -14.67 -12.22 0.94
CA LYS A 64 -14.14 -12.26 -0.41
C LYS A 64 -14.86 -11.22 -1.24
N ALA A 65 -14.12 -10.53 -2.10
CA ALA A 65 -14.68 -9.55 -3.01
C ALA A 65 -13.80 -9.41 -4.25
N VAL A 66 -14.31 -8.71 -5.25
CA VAL A 66 -13.54 -8.23 -6.38
C VAL A 66 -13.58 -6.71 -6.36
N TYR A 67 -12.42 -6.07 -6.55
CA TYR A 67 -12.32 -4.62 -6.64
C TYR A 67 -11.90 -4.21 -8.06
N GLN A 68 -12.58 -3.18 -8.56
CA GLN A 68 -12.21 -2.44 -9.74
C GLN A 68 -12.18 -0.93 -9.45
N PRO A 69 -11.14 -0.20 -9.87
CA PRO A 69 -11.12 1.25 -9.72
C PRO A 69 -12.29 1.91 -10.45
N THR A 70 -12.93 2.87 -9.80
CA THR A 70 -14.00 3.67 -10.40
C THR A 70 -13.46 5.00 -10.89
N THR A 71 -13.73 5.36 -12.15
CA THR A 71 -13.38 6.67 -12.71
C THR A 71 -14.64 7.52 -12.82
N ASN A 72 -14.81 8.46 -11.88
CA ASN A 72 -15.86 9.47 -11.98
C ASN A 72 -15.26 10.75 -12.56
N LEU A 73 -15.81 11.21 -13.68
CA LEU A 73 -15.39 12.45 -14.34
C LEU A 73 -16.02 13.69 -13.69
N SER A 74 -17.19 13.57 -13.08
CA SER A 74 -17.90 14.66 -12.44
C SER A 74 -17.92 14.53 -10.92
N LEU A 75 -17.69 15.64 -10.23
CA LEU A 75 -17.77 15.75 -8.77
C LEU A 75 -19.02 16.52 -8.34
N SER A 76 -19.89 15.90 -7.54
CA SER A 76 -21.03 16.62 -6.96
C SER A 76 -20.54 17.70 -6.00
N LYS A 77 -21.38 18.71 -5.72
CA LYS A 77 -21.04 19.76 -4.75
C LYS A 77 -20.77 19.17 -3.35
N GLU A 78 -21.60 18.21 -2.92
CA GLU A 78 -21.45 17.54 -1.64
C GLU A 78 -20.13 16.76 -1.56
N GLU A 79 -19.77 16.00 -2.61
CA GLU A 79 -18.50 15.26 -2.65
C GLU A 79 -17.30 16.21 -2.67
N ARG A 80 -17.42 17.32 -3.39
CA ARG A 80 -16.41 18.39 -3.43
C ARG A 80 -16.18 18.99 -2.05
N ASP A 81 -17.24 19.43 -1.39
CA ASP A 81 -17.17 20.06 -0.06
C ASP A 81 -16.62 19.06 0.97
N TYR A 82 -17.01 17.78 0.86
CA TYR A 82 -16.47 16.72 1.70
C TYR A 82 -14.96 16.58 1.53
N PHE A 83 -14.42 16.48 0.32
CA PHE A 83 -12.98 16.34 0.10
C PHE A 83 -12.18 17.65 0.13
N LEU A 84 -12.82 18.76 0.50
CA LEU A 84 -12.18 20.02 0.88
C LEU A 84 -12.16 20.24 2.39
N ARG A 85 -12.92 19.44 3.16
CA ARG A 85 -13.09 19.65 4.59
C ARG A 85 -11.79 19.52 5.39
N HIS A 86 -11.75 20.27 6.47
CA HIS A 86 -10.85 20.05 7.59
C HIS A 86 -11.27 18.81 8.39
N SER A 87 -10.28 18.11 8.95
CA SER A 87 -10.45 16.98 9.87
C SER A 87 -9.25 16.93 10.83
N GLU A 88 -9.33 16.13 11.91
CA GLU A 88 -8.24 16.03 12.90
C GLU A 88 -6.95 15.46 12.29
N LEU A 89 -7.07 14.50 11.38
CA LEU A 89 -5.95 13.88 10.65
C LEU A 89 -5.51 14.67 9.42
N ILE A 90 -6.42 15.42 8.80
CA ILE A 90 -6.13 16.29 7.65
C ILE A 90 -6.47 17.73 8.04
N GLN A 91 -5.53 18.36 8.72
CA GLN A 91 -5.68 19.73 9.19
C GLN A 91 -5.61 20.71 8.02
N VAL A 92 -6.58 21.63 7.91
CA VAL A 92 -6.62 22.67 6.87
C VAL A 92 -6.78 23.99 7.59
N ASN A 93 -5.68 24.73 7.72
CA ASN A 93 -5.60 25.94 8.53
C ASN A 93 -4.71 27.01 7.84
N LYS A 94 -4.47 28.12 8.54
CA LYS A 94 -3.68 29.23 8.00
C LYS A 94 -2.23 28.81 7.67
N GLU A 95 -1.62 27.98 8.51
CA GLU A 95 -0.23 27.54 8.33
C GLU A 95 -0.08 26.64 7.09
N THR A 96 -0.96 25.65 6.95
CA THR A 96 -0.97 24.75 5.79
C THR A 96 -1.27 25.50 4.50
N ARG A 97 -2.16 26.51 4.57
CA ARG A 97 -2.46 27.40 3.44
C ARG A 97 -1.28 28.27 3.04
N THR A 98 -0.65 28.98 3.98
CA THR A 98 0.52 29.82 3.68
C THR A 98 1.66 28.99 3.09
N MET A 99 1.89 27.77 3.62
CA MET A 99 2.89 26.88 3.06
C MET A 99 2.53 26.42 1.64
N ALA A 100 1.26 26.04 1.40
CA ALA A 100 0.80 25.62 0.08
C ALA A 100 0.86 26.76 -0.95
N GLU A 101 0.49 27.98 -0.58
CA GLU A 101 0.61 29.19 -1.41
C GLU A 101 2.08 29.46 -1.77
N LYS A 102 3.00 29.33 -0.82
CA LYS A 102 4.45 29.47 -1.06
C LYS A 102 4.99 28.39 -2.01
N ILE A 103 4.60 27.13 -1.83
CA ILE A 103 5.02 26.02 -2.70
C ILE A 103 4.56 26.24 -4.14
N THR A 104 3.40 26.89 -4.30
CA THR A 104 2.71 27.05 -5.58
C THR A 104 2.84 28.46 -6.17
N GLU A 105 3.79 29.25 -5.66
CA GLU A 105 4.11 30.57 -6.18
C GLU A 105 4.50 30.48 -7.66
N GLY A 106 3.87 31.31 -8.50
CA GLY A 106 4.06 31.29 -9.95
C GLY A 106 3.25 30.23 -10.71
N CYS A 107 2.57 29.29 -10.04
CA CYS A 107 1.66 28.34 -10.70
C CYS A 107 0.30 28.99 -10.99
N VAL A 108 -0.13 28.94 -12.26
CA VAL A 108 -1.40 29.51 -12.71
C VAL A 108 -2.50 28.46 -12.64
N HIS A 109 -2.22 27.26 -13.16
CA HIS A 109 -3.22 26.20 -13.30
C HIS A 109 -3.22 25.25 -12.10
N LYS A 110 -4.40 24.67 -11.77
CA LYS A 110 -4.53 23.73 -10.64
C LYS A 110 -3.59 22.53 -10.78
N GLU A 111 -3.41 22.00 -11.98
CA GLU A 111 -2.51 20.87 -12.22
C GLU A 111 -1.05 21.21 -11.88
N GLU A 112 -0.58 22.41 -12.24
CA GLU A 112 0.75 22.91 -11.88
C GLU A 112 0.92 22.97 -10.36
N LYS A 113 -0.11 23.46 -9.66
CA LYS A 113 -0.13 23.53 -8.19
C LYS A 113 -0.02 22.15 -7.56
N ILE A 114 -0.80 21.18 -8.04
CA ILE A 114 -0.75 19.79 -7.55
C ILE A 114 0.64 19.20 -7.80
N LYS A 115 1.21 19.40 -8.99
CA LYS A 115 2.54 18.90 -9.36
C LYS A 115 3.65 19.53 -8.52
N ALA A 116 3.56 20.83 -8.25
CA ALA A 116 4.48 21.54 -7.35
C ALA A 116 4.41 20.98 -5.93
N ILE A 117 3.21 20.75 -5.39
CA ILE A 117 3.01 20.12 -4.07
C ILE A 117 3.62 18.70 -4.04
N PHE A 118 3.31 17.87 -5.04
CA PHE A 118 3.83 16.52 -5.17
C PHE A 118 5.37 16.51 -5.16
N ASN A 119 6.00 17.34 -6.00
CA ASN A 119 7.45 17.45 -6.08
C ASN A 119 8.05 17.98 -4.78
N TYR A 120 7.45 19.00 -4.18
CA TYR A 120 7.93 19.58 -2.92
C TYR A 120 7.97 18.52 -1.82
N VAL A 121 6.87 17.79 -1.61
CA VAL A 121 6.81 16.75 -0.57
C VAL A 121 7.82 15.65 -0.89
N ARG A 122 7.85 15.14 -2.12
CA ARG A 122 8.80 14.12 -2.59
C ARG A 122 10.26 14.47 -2.30
N ASP A 123 10.64 15.73 -2.54
CA ASP A 123 12.05 16.16 -2.51
C ASP A 123 12.49 16.66 -1.14
N ASN A 124 11.55 17.12 -0.30
CA ASN A 124 11.86 17.71 1.01
C ASN A 124 11.58 16.80 2.21
N PHE A 125 10.78 15.74 2.03
CA PHE A 125 10.39 14.82 3.10
C PHE A 125 11.13 13.48 3.00
N LYS A 126 11.10 12.71 4.09
CA LYS A 126 11.66 11.37 4.18
C LYS A 126 10.58 10.36 4.52
N TYR A 127 10.55 9.26 3.78
CA TYR A 127 9.73 8.11 4.13
C TYR A 127 10.34 7.32 5.29
N SER A 128 9.56 7.05 6.34
CA SER A 128 9.91 6.12 7.41
C SER A 128 8.67 5.42 7.96
N SER A 129 8.70 4.10 8.06
CA SER A 129 7.69 3.33 8.81
C SER A 129 7.92 3.32 10.32
N ARG A 130 9.08 3.83 10.78
CA ARG A 130 9.44 3.97 12.19
C ARG A 130 9.53 5.47 12.49
N ILE A 131 8.40 6.03 12.90
CA ILE A 131 8.29 7.43 13.32
C ILE A 131 8.07 7.46 14.82
N LYS A 132 8.65 8.46 15.49
CA LYS A 132 8.56 8.60 16.96
C LYS A 132 7.14 8.98 17.37
N GLU A 133 6.53 9.85 16.56
CA GLU A 133 5.21 10.41 16.76
C GLU A 133 4.47 10.42 15.41
N ARG A 134 3.15 10.45 15.49
CA ARG A 134 2.22 10.48 14.35
C ARG A 134 1.53 11.84 14.28
N GLY A 135 0.88 12.11 13.15
CA GLY A 135 0.13 13.33 12.92
C GLY A 135 0.82 14.29 11.95
N ILE A 136 -0.02 15.03 11.22
CA ILE A 136 0.40 15.95 10.17
C ILE A 136 1.39 17.01 10.66
N GLN A 137 1.19 17.55 11.86
CA GLN A 137 2.08 18.58 12.42
C GLN A 137 3.50 18.04 12.61
N TYR A 138 3.62 16.86 13.23
CA TYR A 138 4.91 16.19 13.40
C TYR A 138 5.55 15.92 12.03
N CYS A 139 4.77 15.45 11.07
CA CYS A 139 5.25 15.15 9.72
C CYS A 139 5.79 16.41 9.01
N ILE A 140 5.09 17.55 9.10
CA ILE A 140 5.51 18.83 8.49
C ILE A 140 6.77 19.36 9.18
N THR A 141 6.78 19.42 10.52
CA THR A 141 7.91 19.96 11.29
C THR A 141 9.19 19.14 11.08
N ASN A 142 9.09 17.82 11.15
CA ASN A 142 10.26 16.94 11.06
C ASN A 142 10.57 16.47 9.64
N LYS A 143 9.69 16.78 8.68
CA LYS A 143 9.76 16.34 7.28
C LYS A 143 9.96 14.83 7.16
N ILE A 144 9.29 14.05 8.00
CA ILE A 144 9.39 12.58 8.03
C ILE A 144 8.03 11.97 8.35
N GLY A 145 7.63 10.93 7.60
CA GLY A 145 6.34 10.28 7.75
C GLY A 145 6.26 8.94 7.03
N ASP A 146 5.23 8.15 7.34
CA ASP A 146 4.88 6.96 6.56
C ASP A 146 3.92 7.32 5.41
N CYS A 147 3.40 6.30 4.70
CA CYS A 147 2.51 6.52 3.56
C CYS A 147 1.22 7.28 3.96
N GLY A 148 0.70 7.07 5.17
CA GLY A 148 -0.50 7.77 5.66
C GLY A 148 -0.22 9.23 5.98
N GLU A 149 0.85 9.49 6.75
CA GLU A 149 1.23 10.85 7.15
C GLU A 149 1.58 11.73 5.93
N LEU A 150 2.36 11.19 4.99
CA LEU A 150 2.70 11.91 3.76
C LEU A 150 1.46 12.18 2.91
N SER A 151 0.52 11.23 2.85
CA SER A 151 -0.75 11.42 2.15
C SER A 151 -1.62 12.48 2.82
N ALA A 152 -1.59 12.58 4.16
CA ALA A 152 -2.28 13.62 4.92
C ALA A 152 -1.69 15.01 4.66
N VAL A 153 -0.37 15.14 4.59
CA VAL A 153 0.30 16.41 4.22
C VAL A 153 -0.11 16.86 2.82
N VAL A 154 -0.07 15.96 1.83
CA VAL A 154 -0.48 16.27 0.46
C VAL A 154 -1.95 16.67 0.41
N ALA A 155 -2.83 15.92 1.06
CA ALA A 155 -4.25 16.24 1.13
C ALA A 155 -4.49 17.61 1.77
N SER A 156 -3.83 17.91 2.88
CA SER A 156 -3.93 19.20 3.58
C SER A 156 -3.52 20.38 2.68
N TYR A 157 -2.38 20.30 2.00
CA TYR A 157 -1.92 21.36 1.10
C TYR A 157 -2.86 21.55 -0.09
N CYS A 158 -3.33 20.47 -0.72
CA CYS A 158 -4.30 20.56 -1.81
C CYS A 158 -5.63 21.18 -1.35
N ARG A 159 -6.19 20.70 -0.24
CA ARG A 159 -7.45 21.20 0.32
C ARG A 159 -7.35 22.67 0.73
N SER A 160 -6.20 23.09 1.28
CA SER A 160 -5.94 24.49 1.64
C SER A 160 -5.97 25.45 0.45
N LEU A 161 -5.75 24.95 -0.77
CA LEU A 161 -5.82 25.70 -2.03
C LEU A 161 -7.15 25.51 -2.78
N GLY A 162 -8.16 24.88 -2.16
CA GLY A 162 -9.45 24.62 -2.80
C GLY A 162 -9.40 23.51 -3.85
N ILE A 163 -8.42 22.60 -3.76
CA ILE A 163 -8.28 21.45 -4.65
C ILE A 163 -8.78 20.21 -3.90
N PRO A 164 -9.90 19.58 -4.31
CA PRO A 164 -10.41 18.38 -3.66
C PRO A 164 -9.38 17.26 -3.73
N CYS A 165 -9.06 16.69 -2.57
CA CYS A 165 -8.05 15.64 -2.44
C CYS A 165 -8.51 14.64 -1.38
N ARG A 166 -8.42 13.35 -1.70
CA ARG A 166 -8.83 12.24 -0.82
C ARG A 166 -7.68 11.27 -0.61
N ILE A 167 -7.62 10.70 0.59
CA ILE A 167 -6.65 9.63 0.89
C ILE A 167 -7.28 8.29 0.52
N MET A 168 -6.60 7.50 -0.28
CA MET A 168 -7.00 6.14 -0.62
C MET A 168 -6.28 5.18 0.32
N VAL A 169 -7.02 4.47 1.18
CA VAL A 169 -6.46 3.47 2.10
C VAL A 169 -6.73 2.09 1.51
N GLY A 170 -5.66 1.37 1.21
CA GLY A 170 -5.75 0.19 0.36
C GLY A 170 -4.61 -0.78 0.55
N ALA A 171 -4.30 -1.52 -0.50
CA ALA A 171 -3.19 -2.46 -0.49
C ALA A 171 -2.60 -2.68 -1.87
N PHE A 172 -1.33 -3.02 -1.91
CA PHE A 172 -0.71 -3.64 -3.08
C PHE A 172 -1.14 -5.10 -3.22
N ARG A 173 -0.86 -5.67 -4.38
CA ARG A 173 -1.00 -7.12 -4.63
C ARG A 173 -0.16 -7.94 -3.63
N GLY A 174 -0.62 -9.14 -3.30
CA GLY A 174 0.07 -10.06 -2.41
C GLY A 174 -0.50 -10.10 -1.00
N ARG A 175 0.25 -10.72 -0.08
CA ARG A 175 -0.18 -10.94 1.31
C ARG A 175 0.22 -9.75 2.18
N PHE A 176 -0.76 -9.16 2.85
CA PHE A 176 -0.59 -8.11 3.86
C PHE A 176 0.38 -7.01 3.41
N GLN A 177 0.04 -6.32 2.31
CA GLN A 177 0.80 -5.20 1.76
C GLN A 177 -0.03 -3.91 1.88
N PRO A 178 -0.30 -3.42 3.11
CA PRO A 178 -1.09 -2.20 3.32
C PRO A 178 -0.39 -0.99 2.69
N HIS A 179 -1.18 -0.07 2.14
CA HIS A 179 -0.67 1.17 1.57
C HIS A 179 -1.70 2.29 1.62
N ALA A 180 -1.22 3.52 1.60
CA ALA A 180 -2.04 4.72 1.44
C ALA A 180 -1.42 5.65 0.39
N TRP A 181 -2.27 6.27 -0.42
CA TRP A 181 -1.89 7.27 -1.42
C TRP A 181 -3.00 8.31 -1.56
N ASN A 182 -2.86 9.28 -2.48
CA ASN A 182 -3.89 10.29 -2.70
C ASN A 182 -4.55 10.14 -4.07
N GLU A 183 -5.78 10.62 -4.16
CA GLU A 183 -6.38 11.03 -5.43
C GLU A 183 -6.73 12.51 -5.34
N VAL A 184 -6.40 13.26 -6.39
CA VAL A 184 -6.66 14.69 -6.53
C VAL A 184 -7.61 14.90 -7.69
N TYR A 185 -8.61 15.76 -7.51
CA TYR A 185 -9.60 15.99 -8.55
C TYR A 185 -9.11 17.04 -9.55
N SER A 186 -9.10 16.67 -10.83
CA SER A 186 -8.94 17.55 -11.98
C SER A 186 -10.24 17.60 -12.77
N GLU A 187 -10.63 18.77 -13.28
CA GLU A 187 -11.87 18.93 -14.04
C GLU A 187 -11.84 18.13 -15.35
N ASP A 188 -10.66 17.98 -15.98
CA ASP A 188 -10.53 17.29 -17.28
C ASP A 188 -10.41 15.76 -17.14
N ASN A 189 -9.81 15.29 -16.04
CA ASN A 189 -9.42 13.89 -15.86
C ASN A 189 -10.17 13.17 -14.72
N GLY A 190 -11.01 13.88 -13.97
CA GLY A 190 -11.63 13.38 -12.76
C GLY A 190 -10.61 13.15 -11.64
N TRP A 191 -10.78 12.06 -10.88
CA TRP A 191 -9.84 11.68 -9.82
C TRP A 191 -8.52 11.12 -10.39
N VAL A 192 -7.45 11.90 -10.23
CA VAL A 192 -6.08 11.57 -10.68
C VAL A 192 -5.28 11.02 -9.49
N PRO A 193 -4.71 9.80 -9.57
CA PRO A 193 -3.96 9.25 -8.46
C PRO A 193 -2.56 9.85 -8.37
N ILE A 194 -2.12 10.17 -7.15
CA ILE A 194 -0.75 10.60 -6.86
C ILE A 194 -0.19 9.85 -5.64
N ASP A 195 1.07 9.43 -5.71
CA ASP A 195 1.72 8.67 -4.63
C ASP A 195 3.15 9.17 -4.36
N VAL A 196 3.25 10.14 -3.45
CA VAL A 196 4.54 10.70 -3.03
C VAL A 196 5.42 9.68 -2.31
N SER A 197 4.82 8.73 -1.59
CA SER A 197 5.56 7.79 -0.75
C SER A 197 6.34 6.76 -1.58
N VAL A 198 5.75 6.28 -2.68
CA VAL A 198 6.43 5.41 -3.64
C VAL A 198 7.38 6.23 -4.53
N ALA A 199 7.03 7.47 -4.88
CA ALA A 199 7.94 8.37 -5.61
C ALA A 199 9.25 8.67 -4.86
N MET A 200 9.25 8.63 -3.52
CA MET A 200 10.45 8.78 -2.69
C MET A 200 11.35 7.54 -2.68
N TYR A 201 10.85 6.39 -3.13
CA TYR A 201 11.62 5.15 -3.08
C TYR A 201 12.86 5.25 -3.97
N THR A 202 14.00 4.90 -3.40
CA THR A 202 15.30 4.92 -4.09
C THR A 202 15.99 3.58 -3.86
N PHE A 203 16.00 2.72 -4.89
CA PHE A 203 16.71 1.44 -4.81
C PHE A 203 18.20 1.64 -4.48
N PHE A 204 18.87 2.54 -5.22
CA PHE A 204 20.32 2.75 -5.12
C PHE A 204 20.79 3.26 -3.76
N ARG A 205 19.93 3.89 -2.95
CA ARG A 205 20.30 4.38 -1.62
C ARG A 205 20.37 3.26 -0.58
N TYR A 206 19.56 2.20 -0.74
CA TYR A 206 19.47 1.08 0.20
C TYR A 206 19.20 -0.26 -0.54
N PRO A 207 20.11 -0.74 -1.40
CA PRO A 207 19.85 -1.83 -2.34
C PRO A 207 19.43 -3.14 -1.66
N LEU A 208 20.09 -3.53 -0.57
CA LEU A 208 19.76 -4.75 0.17
C LEU A 208 18.37 -4.70 0.82
N ARG A 209 17.99 -3.55 1.40
CA ARG A 209 16.66 -3.36 2.01
C ARG A 209 15.55 -3.37 0.95
N ASN A 210 15.86 -2.88 -0.23
CA ASN A 210 14.92 -2.54 -1.28
C ASN A 210 14.79 -3.65 -2.35
N ILE A 211 15.66 -4.67 -2.35
CA ILE A 211 15.64 -5.73 -3.37
C ILE A 211 14.28 -6.44 -3.46
N GLY A 212 13.62 -6.73 -2.34
CA GLY A 212 12.33 -7.42 -2.33
C GLY A 212 11.20 -6.62 -2.97
N ALA A 213 11.14 -5.30 -2.70
CA ALA A 213 10.17 -4.42 -3.33
C ALA A 213 10.49 -4.21 -4.81
N THR A 214 11.78 -4.08 -5.17
CA THR A 214 12.22 -4.03 -6.57
C THR A 214 11.78 -5.28 -7.34
N VAL A 215 12.09 -6.49 -6.86
CA VAL A 215 11.67 -7.75 -7.50
C VAL A 215 10.16 -7.81 -7.73
N ARG A 216 9.36 -7.34 -6.76
CA ARG A 216 7.90 -7.39 -6.84
C ARG A 216 7.31 -6.32 -7.75
N TRP A 217 7.85 -5.10 -7.71
CA TRP A 217 7.19 -3.89 -8.24
C TRP A 217 8.00 -3.13 -9.29
N GLY A 218 9.29 -3.41 -9.45
CA GLY A 218 10.21 -2.64 -10.29
C GLY A 218 11.16 -1.76 -9.47
N ALA A 219 12.30 -1.41 -10.05
CA ALA A 219 13.09 -0.25 -9.66
C ALA A 219 12.43 1.02 -10.23
N PHE A 220 11.91 1.85 -9.33
CA PHE A 220 11.18 3.06 -9.69
C PHE A 220 12.14 4.18 -10.15
N SER A 221 12.56 4.15 -11.42
CA SER A 221 13.47 5.16 -11.98
C SER A 221 12.76 6.45 -12.40
N LYS A 222 11.50 6.35 -12.87
CA LYS A 222 10.65 7.50 -13.23
C LYS A 222 9.75 7.88 -12.07
N LYS A 223 10.26 8.65 -11.12
CA LYS A 223 9.52 9.08 -9.92
C LYS A 223 8.28 9.92 -10.28
N GLU A 224 8.36 10.64 -11.38
CA GLU A 224 7.30 11.50 -11.92
C GLU A 224 6.08 10.71 -12.38
N ARG A 225 6.23 9.42 -12.67
CA ARG A 225 5.12 8.54 -13.07
C ARG A 225 4.04 8.45 -11.99
N TYR A 226 4.43 8.56 -10.71
CA TYR A 226 3.50 8.54 -9.58
C TYR A 226 2.70 9.83 -9.42
N PHE A 227 2.76 10.72 -10.41
CA PHE A 227 1.82 11.78 -10.64
C PHE A 227 0.93 11.38 -11.83
N GLY A 228 -0.24 10.82 -11.54
CA GLY A 228 -1.23 10.42 -12.55
C GLY A 228 -1.26 8.93 -12.86
N GLU A 229 -0.26 8.15 -12.46
CA GLU A 229 -0.28 6.69 -12.59
C GLU A 229 0.01 5.98 -11.26
N ILE A 230 -0.54 4.77 -11.14
CA ILE A 230 -0.27 3.82 -10.05
C ILE A 230 -0.03 2.43 -10.64
N GLU A 231 0.66 1.56 -9.91
CA GLU A 231 0.87 0.20 -10.37
C GLU A 231 -0.44 -0.57 -10.46
N ASP A 232 -0.48 -1.48 -11.43
CA ASP A 232 -1.57 -2.43 -11.55
C ASP A 232 -1.68 -3.33 -10.31
N GLY A 233 -2.91 -3.63 -9.92
CA GLY A 233 -3.19 -4.59 -8.84
C GLY A 233 -3.34 -3.97 -7.46
N ARG A 234 -3.28 -2.63 -7.33
CA ARG A 234 -3.72 -1.94 -6.13
C ARG A 234 -5.24 -2.09 -5.94
N ILE A 235 -5.65 -2.16 -4.69
CA ILE A 235 -7.06 -2.16 -4.28
C ILE A 235 -7.28 -1.09 -3.23
N VAL A 236 -8.53 -0.66 -3.07
CA VAL A 236 -8.95 0.32 -2.05
C VAL A 236 -9.91 -0.35 -1.09
N PHE A 237 -9.69 -0.17 0.21
CA PHE A 237 -10.58 -0.62 1.26
C PHE A 237 -11.46 0.53 1.77
N SER A 238 -10.85 1.69 2.01
CA SER A 238 -11.57 2.89 2.43
C SER A 238 -11.05 4.14 1.73
N ILE A 239 -11.91 5.14 1.66
CA ILE A 239 -11.61 6.45 1.12
C ILE A 239 -11.71 7.44 2.27
N ASP A 240 -10.67 8.23 2.42
CA ASP A 240 -10.45 9.24 3.46
C ASP A 240 -10.39 8.68 4.90
N PRO A 241 -9.68 9.38 5.82
CA PRO A 241 -9.74 9.07 7.23
C PRO A 241 -11.05 9.61 7.85
N GLU A 242 -11.25 9.29 9.14
CA GLU A 242 -12.38 9.78 9.94
C GLU A 242 -13.75 9.39 9.34
N ARG A 243 -13.85 8.14 8.89
CA ARG A 243 -15.13 7.57 8.43
C ARG A 243 -16.05 7.36 9.64
N LYS A 244 -17.19 8.07 9.66
CA LYS A 244 -18.23 7.90 10.69
C LYS A 244 -18.73 6.46 10.70
N LEU A 245 -18.86 5.90 11.90
CA LEU A 245 -19.22 4.51 12.11
C LEU A 245 -20.71 4.37 12.44
N TYR A 246 -21.34 3.36 11.84
CA TYR A 246 -22.72 2.98 12.11
C TYR A 246 -22.82 1.46 12.38
N PRO A 247 -23.37 1.04 13.54
CA PRO A 247 -23.70 1.84 14.72
C PRO A 247 -22.54 2.67 15.25
N THR A 248 -22.85 3.66 16.10
CA THR A 248 -21.83 4.50 16.73
C THR A 248 -20.82 3.64 17.48
N TYR A 249 -19.54 3.97 17.32
CA TYR A 249 -18.45 3.33 18.04
C TYR A 249 -18.47 3.77 19.50
N ASN A 250 -18.45 2.80 20.41
CA ASN A 250 -18.41 3.06 21.85
C ASN A 250 -16.97 2.88 22.32
N ASP A 251 -16.35 4.01 22.68
CA ASP A 251 -14.97 4.01 23.16
C ASP A 251 -14.84 3.19 24.46
N ARG A 252 -13.71 2.52 24.60
CA ARG A 252 -13.36 1.68 25.75
C ARG A 252 -12.02 2.12 26.31
N THR A 253 -11.80 1.85 27.59
CA THR A 253 -10.51 2.13 28.21
C THR A 253 -9.46 1.15 27.67
N PRO A 254 -8.33 1.63 27.13
CA PRO A 254 -7.27 0.75 26.66
C PRO A 254 -6.60 0.04 27.83
N VAL A 255 -6.23 -1.22 27.63
CA VAL A 255 -5.51 -2.04 28.64
C VAL A 255 -4.06 -1.59 28.80
N ASN A 256 -3.48 -1.02 27.74
CA ASN A 256 -2.09 -0.57 27.68
C ASN A 256 -1.90 0.48 26.58
N ASP A 257 -0.76 1.16 26.61
CA ASP A 257 -0.45 2.24 25.67
C ASP A 257 0.14 1.78 24.33
N THR A 258 0.20 0.46 24.05
CA THR A 258 0.89 -0.06 22.84
C THR A 258 0.21 0.33 21.52
N THR A 259 -1.04 0.78 21.61
CA THR A 259 -1.84 1.23 20.47
C THR A 259 -2.16 2.72 20.51
N VAL A 260 -1.55 3.46 21.44
CA VAL A 260 -1.78 4.90 21.56
C VAL A 260 -0.94 5.64 20.52
N TYR A 261 -1.63 6.36 19.65
CA TYR A 261 -1.04 7.20 18.62
C TYR A 261 -1.50 8.64 18.79
N ILE A 262 -0.68 9.58 18.31
CA ILE A 262 -1.08 10.99 18.24
C ILE A 262 -1.95 11.17 17.00
N VAL A 263 -3.14 11.74 17.18
CA VAL A 263 -4.09 12.08 16.13
C VAL A 263 -4.56 13.51 16.37
N GLY A 264 -4.28 14.40 15.40
CA GLY A 264 -4.50 15.84 15.58
C GLY A 264 -3.71 16.35 16.79
N ASN A 265 -4.43 16.94 17.75
CA ASN A 265 -3.85 17.42 19.01
C ASN A 265 -4.03 16.42 20.18
N GLY A 266 -4.64 15.26 19.94
CA GLY A 266 -5.00 14.27 20.96
C GLY A 266 -4.23 12.97 20.87
N LYS A 267 -4.44 12.11 21.88
CA LYS A 267 -4.02 10.71 21.88
C LYS A 267 -5.22 9.83 21.55
N LEU A 268 -5.00 8.78 20.78
CA LEU A 268 -6.02 7.80 20.43
C LEU A 268 -5.44 6.39 20.52
N ALA A 269 -6.08 5.54 21.32
CA ALA A 269 -5.79 4.11 21.42
C ALA A 269 -6.49 3.34 20.30
N TRP A 270 -5.74 2.98 19.26
CA TRP A 270 -6.30 2.26 18.11
C TRP A 270 -6.86 0.92 18.53
N GLY A 271 -8.16 0.74 18.28
CA GLY A 271 -8.89 -0.47 18.60
C GLY A 271 -9.70 -0.34 19.89
N TYR A 272 -9.58 0.77 20.61
CA TYR A 272 -10.39 1.06 21.79
C TYR A 272 -11.14 2.38 21.69
N GLU A 273 -10.59 3.37 21.00
CA GLU A 273 -11.15 4.72 20.92
C GLU A 273 -11.46 5.11 19.47
N SER A 274 -12.21 6.20 19.28
CA SER A 274 -12.58 6.74 17.97
C SER A 274 -12.47 8.27 17.98
N ILE A 275 -12.43 8.88 16.79
CA ILE A 275 -12.44 10.36 16.67
C ILE A 275 -13.89 10.79 16.57
N HIS A 276 -14.51 11.10 17.70
CA HIS A 276 -15.92 11.50 17.76
C HIS A 276 -16.85 10.47 17.05
N GLY A 277 -16.66 9.17 17.32
CA GLY A 277 -17.42 8.09 16.67
C GLY A 277 -17.00 7.78 15.22
N ALA A 278 -15.86 8.31 14.76
CA ALA A 278 -15.30 8.02 13.45
C ALA A 278 -14.02 7.17 13.55
N ALA A 279 -13.86 6.22 12.62
CA ALA A 279 -12.62 5.47 12.49
C ALA A 279 -11.51 6.38 11.93
N PRO A 280 -10.36 6.52 12.61
CA PRO A 280 -9.21 7.27 12.10
C PRO A 280 -8.76 6.76 10.73
N TYR A 281 -8.54 5.44 10.63
CA TYR A 281 -8.18 4.75 9.40
C TYR A 281 -8.88 3.39 9.35
N MET A 282 -9.24 2.93 8.15
CA MET A 282 -9.91 1.64 7.95
C MET A 282 -9.19 0.77 6.92
N GLN A 283 -8.60 -0.35 7.37
CA GLN A 283 -7.75 -1.16 6.49
C GLN A 283 -7.82 -2.67 6.75
N PRO A 284 -8.86 -3.38 6.26
CA PRO A 284 -10.17 -2.88 5.82
C PRO A 284 -11.16 -2.67 6.97
N ILE A 285 -10.78 -3.08 8.18
CA ILE A 285 -11.65 -3.06 9.35
C ILE A 285 -11.24 -2.00 10.36
N TYR A 286 -12.16 -1.71 11.28
CA TYR A 286 -11.92 -1.02 12.53
C TYR A 286 -12.58 -1.84 13.66
N PRO A 287 -11.82 -2.54 14.51
CA PRO A 287 -12.39 -3.30 15.62
C PRO A 287 -12.55 -2.47 16.90
N CYS A 288 -13.47 -2.86 17.77
CA CYS A 288 -13.55 -2.43 19.17
C CYS A 288 -13.11 -3.60 20.07
N LEU A 289 -11.83 -3.59 20.43
CA LEU A 289 -11.16 -4.58 21.28
C LEU A 289 -11.70 -4.51 22.72
N ASN A 290 -11.43 -5.56 23.49
CA ASN A 290 -11.75 -5.65 24.90
C ASN A 290 -10.50 -5.91 25.74
N ASP A 291 -10.71 -5.96 27.04
CA ASP A 291 -9.69 -6.18 28.07
C ASP A 291 -8.90 -7.49 27.91
N THR A 292 -9.40 -8.46 27.15
CA THR A 292 -8.66 -9.71 26.87
C THR A 292 -7.39 -9.48 26.04
N TYR A 293 -7.24 -8.32 25.37
CA TYR A 293 -6.08 -8.00 24.53
C TYR A 293 -4.96 -7.28 25.30
N GLU A 294 -4.26 -8.03 26.16
CA GLU A 294 -3.09 -7.52 26.92
C GLU A 294 -1.89 -7.15 26.02
N THR A 295 -1.72 -7.81 24.87
CA THR A 295 -0.70 -7.46 23.88
C THR A 295 -1.32 -7.50 22.49
N ILE A 296 -1.29 -6.36 21.81
CA ILE A 296 -2.00 -6.17 20.55
C ILE A 296 -1.03 -6.34 19.40
N LYS A 297 -1.35 -7.27 18.49
CA LYS A 297 -0.59 -7.45 17.25
C LYS A 297 -1.30 -6.73 16.12
N THR A 298 -0.58 -6.37 15.06
CA THR A 298 -1.18 -5.71 13.89
C THR A 298 -2.38 -6.47 13.31
N LYS A 299 -2.35 -7.81 13.33
CA LYS A 299 -3.47 -8.66 12.88
C LYS A 299 -4.73 -8.57 13.75
N ASP A 300 -4.60 -8.11 14.99
CA ASP A 300 -5.73 -7.89 15.90
C ASP A 300 -6.46 -6.57 15.58
N LEU A 301 -5.78 -5.63 14.93
CA LEU A 301 -6.36 -4.37 14.48
C LEU A 301 -6.81 -4.42 13.01
N LEU A 302 -6.01 -5.03 12.14
CA LEU A 302 -6.19 -4.96 10.68
C LEU A 302 -6.61 -6.28 10.05
N GLY A 303 -6.69 -7.36 10.83
CA GLY A 303 -6.84 -8.71 10.29
C GLY A 303 -5.66 -9.11 9.39
N THR A 304 -5.93 -10.02 8.46
CA THR A 304 -5.00 -10.40 7.39
C THR A 304 -5.73 -10.39 6.05
N PHE A 305 -5.05 -9.99 4.98
CA PHE A 305 -5.63 -9.98 3.65
C PHE A 305 -4.63 -10.43 2.60
N HIS A 306 -5.16 -10.93 1.49
CA HIS A 306 -4.43 -11.33 0.31
C HIS A 306 -5.12 -10.78 -0.92
N VAL A 307 -4.37 -10.00 -1.68
CA VAL A 307 -4.82 -9.39 -2.94
C VAL A 307 -4.21 -10.15 -4.11
N LYS A 308 -5.04 -10.55 -5.06
CA LYS A 308 -4.62 -11.27 -6.27
C LYS A 308 -5.25 -10.65 -7.51
N SER A 309 -4.55 -10.73 -8.63
CA SER A 309 -5.16 -10.42 -9.93
C SER A 309 -6.30 -11.40 -10.22
N ASN A 310 -7.42 -10.90 -10.73
CA ASN A 310 -8.49 -11.75 -11.25
C ASN A 310 -8.14 -12.29 -12.64
N ASN A 311 -7.19 -11.68 -13.35
CA ASN A 311 -6.75 -12.12 -14.67
C ASN A 311 -5.75 -13.30 -14.51
N PRO A 312 -6.07 -14.50 -15.04
CA PRO A 312 -5.20 -15.67 -14.91
C PRO A 312 -3.82 -15.46 -15.52
N ILE A 313 -3.72 -14.80 -16.67
CA ILE A 313 -2.44 -14.53 -17.35
C ILE A 313 -1.57 -13.63 -16.47
N ASP A 314 -2.13 -12.55 -15.94
CA ASP A 314 -1.39 -11.66 -15.04
C ASP A 314 -1.00 -12.36 -13.73
N TYR A 315 -1.87 -13.23 -13.20
CA TYR A 315 -1.60 -14.02 -12.00
C TYR A 315 -0.45 -15.01 -12.21
N TYR A 316 -0.54 -15.89 -13.22
CA TYR A 316 0.45 -16.92 -13.46
C TYR A 316 1.77 -16.34 -13.95
N SER A 317 1.76 -15.33 -14.83
CA SER A 317 3.00 -14.65 -15.24
C SER A 317 3.74 -14.03 -14.06
N TYR A 318 3.01 -13.44 -13.08
CA TYR A 318 3.63 -12.96 -11.86
C TYR A 318 4.21 -14.09 -11.00
N GLN A 319 3.48 -15.19 -10.83
CA GLN A 319 3.99 -16.34 -10.06
C GLN A 319 5.27 -16.89 -10.69
N VAL A 320 5.26 -17.16 -12.01
CA VAL A 320 6.44 -17.64 -12.74
C VAL A 320 7.60 -16.67 -12.55
N LYS A 321 7.39 -15.36 -12.74
CA LYS A 321 8.43 -14.34 -12.50
C LYS A 321 9.06 -14.49 -11.11
N ILE A 322 8.25 -14.52 -10.06
CA ILE A 322 8.73 -14.57 -8.68
C ILE A 322 9.43 -15.90 -8.37
N PHE A 323 8.86 -17.03 -8.80
CA PHE A 323 9.48 -18.35 -8.61
C PHE A 323 10.80 -18.47 -9.36
N SER A 324 10.88 -17.97 -10.60
CA SER A 324 12.13 -17.95 -11.36
C SER A 324 13.22 -17.18 -10.62
N PHE A 325 12.91 -16.01 -10.06
CA PHE A 325 13.88 -15.24 -9.28
C PHE A 325 14.33 -15.98 -8.01
N ILE A 326 13.38 -16.51 -7.21
CA ILE A 326 13.69 -17.22 -5.96
C ILE A 326 14.55 -18.46 -6.24
N LEU A 327 14.20 -19.24 -7.26
CA LEU A 327 14.93 -20.44 -7.62
C LEU A 327 16.33 -20.11 -8.18
N ALA A 328 16.45 -19.02 -8.96
CA ALA A 328 17.75 -18.53 -9.41
C ALA A 328 18.65 -18.14 -8.23
N VAL A 329 18.12 -17.39 -7.26
CA VAL A 329 18.87 -17.03 -6.04
C VAL A 329 19.29 -18.27 -5.26
N PHE A 330 18.40 -19.27 -5.14
CA PHE A 330 18.75 -20.56 -4.53
C PHE A 330 19.89 -21.26 -5.27
N PHE A 331 19.88 -21.29 -6.60
CA PHE A 331 20.97 -21.87 -7.39
C PHE A 331 22.29 -21.11 -7.23
N VAL A 332 22.26 -19.78 -7.15
CA VAL A 332 23.46 -18.97 -6.86
C VAL A 332 24.04 -19.33 -5.49
N TYR A 333 23.22 -19.47 -4.45
CA TYR A 333 23.71 -19.90 -3.14
C TYR A 333 24.23 -21.33 -3.15
N LEU A 334 23.56 -22.24 -3.87
CA LEU A 334 24.01 -23.61 -4.02
C LEU A 334 25.37 -23.68 -4.72
N ASP A 335 25.57 -22.89 -5.78
CA ASP A 335 26.84 -22.77 -6.50
C ASP A 335 27.97 -22.25 -5.61
N LEU A 336 27.68 -21.23 -4.80
CA LEU A 336 28.63 -20.69 -3.81
C LEU A 336 29.03 -21.74 -2.76
N ILE A 337 28.08 -22.56 -2.29
CA ILE A 337 28.35 -23.64 -1.33
C ILE A 337 29.20 -24.74 -1.98
N ILE A 338 28.86 -25.20 -3.18
CA ILE A 338 29.62 -26.20 -3.92
C ILE A 338 31.05 -25.73 -4.16
N SER A 339 31.21 -24.47 -4.58
CA SER A 339 32.52 -23.84 -4.79
C SER A 339 33.31 -23.74 -3.48
N PHE A 340 32.67 -23.36 -2.38
CA PHE A 340 33.32 -23.26 -1.07
C PHE A 340 33.89 -24.61 -0.59
N PHE A 341 33.18 -25.70 -0.84
CA PHE A 341 33.60 -27.04 -0.48
C PHE A 341 34.45 -27.75 -1.55
N ASN A 342 34.81 -27.06 -2.65
CA ASN A 342 35.57 -27.61 -3.78
C ASN A 342 34.99 -28.94 -4.32
N ILE A 343 33.65 -29.07 -4.31
CA ILE A 343 33.02 -30.30 -4.77
C ILE A 343 32.97 -30.28 -6.30
N SER A 344 33.86 -31.03 -6.95
CA SER A 344 33.94 -31.15 -8.41
C SER A 344 32.85 -32.08 -8.95
N ILE A 345 31.63 -31.55 -9.11
CA ILE A 345 30.49 -32.31 -9.67
C ILE A 345 30.18 -31.79 -11.09
N PRO A 346 29.87 -32.68 -12.07
CA PRO A 346 29.32 -32.29 -13.38
C PRO A 346 28.03 -31.46 -13.32
N ILE A 347 27.41 -31.34 -12.14
CA ILE A 347 26.17 -30.60 -11.89
C ILE A 347 26.36 -29.07 -11.96
N THR A 348 27.59 -28.55 -11.88
CA THR A 348 27.85 -27.09 -11.96
C THR A 348 27.35 -26.47 -13.25
N MET A 349 27.51 -27.16 -14.39
CA MET A 349 26.97 -26.71 -15.68
C MET A 349 25.44 -26.62 -15.68
N ILE A 350 24.77 -27.57 -15.01
CA ILE A 350 23.31 -27.58 -14.84
C ILE A 350 22.87 -26.41 -13.95
N ILE A 351 23.60 -26.12 -12.88
CA ILE A 351 23.32 -25.02 -11.97
C ILE A 351 23.48 -23.67 -12.68
N HIS A 352 24.58 -23.46 -13.42
CA HIS A 352 24.80 -22.22 -14.18
C HIS A 352 23.78 -22.03 -15.29
N GLY A 353 23.55 -23.06 -16.12
CA GLY A 353 22.54 -23.02 -17.18
C GLY A 353 21.13 -22.80 -16.64
N GLY A 354 20.78 -23.48 -15.55
CA GLY A 354 19.52 -23.30 -14.84
C GLY A 354 19.35 -21.90 -14.28
N THR A 355 20.40 -21.34 -13.66
CA THR A 355 20.40 -19.97 -13.14
C THR A 355 20.13 -18.95 -14.25
N SER A 356 20.83 -19.09 -15.39
CA SER A 356 20.67 -18.20 -16.54
C SER A 356 19.28 -18.29 -17.17
N LEU A 357 18.71 -19.49 -17.31
CA LEU A 357 17.35 -19.66 -17.81
C LEU A 357 16.32 -18.99 -16.89
N LEU A 358 16.47 -19.16 -15.57
CA LEU A 358 15.56 -18.61 -14.58
C LEU A 358 15.66 -17.07 -14.52
N LEU A 359 16.88 -16.52 -14.53
CA LEU A 359 17.12 -15.07 -14.59
C LEU A 359 16.65 -14.46 -15.91
N GLY A 360 16.82 -15.16 -17.03
CA GLY A 360 16.29 -14.77 -18.34
C GLY A 360 14.76 -14.72 -18.33
N THR A 361 14.11 -15.75 -17.77
CA THR A 361 12.64 -15.79 -17.60
C THR A 361 12.15 -14.63 -16.74
N PHE A 362 12.81 -14.37 -15.61
CA PHE A 362 12.53 -13.21 -14.75
C PHE A 362 12.64 -11.89 -15.52
N SER A 363 13.69 -11.74 -16.34
CA SER A 363 13.97 -10.53 -17.13
C SER A 363 12.90 -10.28 -18.19
N ILE A 364 12.55 -11.31 -18.97
CA ILE A 364 11.50 -11.20 -20.00
C ILE A 364 10.16 -10.81 -19.37
N LEU A 365 9.78 -11.49 -18.28
CA LEU A 365 8.52 -11.20 -17.59
C LEU A 365 8.53 -9.80 -16.95
N THR A 366 9.67 -9.36 -16.42
CA THR A 366 9.87 -7.98 -15.93
C THR A 366 9.59 -6.94 -17.02
N PHE A 367 10.13 -7.13 -18.24
CA PHE A 367 9.90 -6.22 -19.36
C PHE A 367 8.45 -6.22 -19.85
N ILE A 368 7.87 -7.40 -20.10
CA ILE A 368 6.48 -7.55 -20.56
C ILE A 368 5.52 -6.87 -19.59
N ARG A 369 5.79 -6.98 -18.29
CA ARG A 369 4.95 -6.42 -17.22
C ARG A 369 5.25 -4.94 -16.93
N ARG A 370 6.23 -4.32 -17.61
CA ARG A 370 6.68 -2.94 -17.40
C ARG A 370 7.14 -2.65 -15.96
N GLU A 371 7.66 -3.68 -15.30
CA GLU A 371 8.15 -3.64 -13.91
C GLU A 371 9.67 -3.42 -13.95
N PHE A 372 10.15 -2.22 -14.29
CA PHE A 372 11.56 -1.95 -14.65
C PHE A 372 12.59 -2.35 -13.57
N ASN A 373 13.25 -3.51 -13.68
CA ASN A 373 14.22 -4.00 -12.69
C ASN A 373 15.69 -3.81 -13.10
N PHE A 374 16.11 -2.59 -13.43
CA PHE A 374 17.45 -2.32 -13.99
C PHE A 374 18.63 -2.98 -13.26
N PRO A 375 18.73 -2.94 -11.91
CA PRO A 375 19.84 -3.58 -11.19
C PRO A 375 19.85 -5.11 -11.32
N ILE A 376 18.66 -5.72 -11.36
CA ILE A 376 18.53 -7.18 -11.49
C ILE A 376 18.80 -7.60 -12.94
N LEU A 377 18.41 -6.78 -13.91
CA LEU A 377 18.72 -7.00 -15.32
C LEU A 377 20.24 -7.00 -15.56
N ILE A 378 21.01 -6.12 -14.89
CA ILE A 378 22.48 -6.16 -14.92
C ILE A 378 22.99 -7.49 -14.38
N LEU A 379 22.49 -7.96 -13.24
CA LEU A 379 22.87 -9.27 -12.70
C LEU A 379 22.57 -10.41 -13.69
N CYS A 380 21.41 -10.37 -14.36
CA CYS A 380 21.06 -11.35 -15.38
C CYS A 380 22.06 -11.37 -16.54
N VAL A 381 22.52 -10.19 -16.99
CA VAL A 381 23.55 -10.07 -18.03
C VAL A 381 24.90 -10.61 -17.56
N LEU A 382 25.32 -10.31 -16.32
CA LEU A 382 26.57 -10.85 -15.76
C LEU A 382 26.55 -12.38 -15.67
N PHE A 383 25.42 -12.98 -15.26
CA PHE A 383 25.27 -14.43 -15.23
C PHE A 383 25.26 -15.07 -16.63
N MET A 384 24.72 -14.38 -17.64
CA MET A 384 24.83 -14.84 -19.03
C MET A 384 26.29 -14.92 -19.47
N PHE A 385 27.11 -13.90 -19.18
CA PHE A 385 28.54 -13.94 -19.51
C PHE A 385 29.29 -15.05 -18.78
N SER A 386 28.97 -15.27 -17.50
CA SER A 386 29.52 -16.39 -16.73
C SER A 386 29.18 -17.73 -17.38
N THR A 387 27.92 -17.92 -17.81
CA THR A 387 27.49 -19.16 -18.47
C THR A 387 28.19 -19.39 -19.81
N ILE A 388 28.34 -18.34 -20.63
CA ILE A 388 29.08 -18.39 -21.89
C ILE A 388 30.55 -18.78 -21.64
N SER A 389 31.18 -18.21 -20.61
CA SER A 389 32.55 -18.56 -20.23
C SER A 389 32.68 -20.01 -19.82
N THR A 390 31.74 -20.55 -19.02
CA THR A 390 31.75 -21.96 -18.61
C THR A 390 31.59 -22.89 -19.82
N ILE A 391 30.69 -22.55 -20.76
CA ILE A 391 30.50 -23.31 -22.01
C ILE A 391 31.77 -23.28 -22.85
N TYR A 392 32.40 -22.11 -23.01
CA TYR A 392 33.65 -21.98 -23.77
C TYR A 392 34.78 -22.83 -23.19
N GLN A 393 34.96 -22.80 -21.87
CA GLN A 393 35.96 -23.63 -21.17
C GLN A 393 35.69 -25.13 -21.37
N PHE A 394 34.43 -25.55 -21.27
CA PHE A 394 34.05 -26.94 -21.52
C PHE A 394 34.32 -27.36 -22.96
N MET A 395 33.95 -26.53 -23.94
CA MET A 395 34.22 -26.80 -25.36
C MET A 395 35.71 -26.81 -25.71
N SER A 396 36.54 -26.05 -24.98
CA SER A 396 37.99 -26.04 -25.16
C SER A 396 38.70 -27.20 -24.46
N ALA A 397 38.00 -27.94 -23.58
CA ALA A 397 38.53 -29.10 -22.86
C ALA A 397 38.16 -30.45 -23.51
N ILE A 398 37.22 -30.44 -24.47
CA ILE A 398 36.89 -31.54 -25.39
C ILE A 398 37.79 -31.41 -26.62
#